data_AF-D7A3M8-F1
#
_entry.id   AF-D7A3M8-F1
#
_cell.length_a   1.000
_cell.length_b   1.000
_cell.length_c   1.000
_cell.angle_alpha   90.00
_cell.angle_beta   90.00
_cell.angle_gamma   90.00
#
_symmetry.space_group_name_H-M   'P 1'
#
loop_
_entity.id
_entity.type
_entity.pdbx_description
1 polymer ?
#
loop_
_entity_poly.entity_id
_entity_poly.type
_entity_poly.pdbx_seq_one_letter_code
_entity_poly.pdbx_strand_id
1 'polypeptide(L)' 'MSNVIPFPARVAAPEPELDIDLFTAVDVAIRDLRDLALRLRGDETGHEQARECLEMLSRALESARATG' A
#
# COMPACT_ATOMS: atom_id res chain seq x y z
N MET A 1 15.06 -37.18 28.78
CA MET A 1 15.86 -36.01 28.38
C MET A 1 15.22 -35.46 27.11
N SER A 2 14.64 -34.27 27.17
CA SER A 2 13.92 -33.70 26.01
C SER A 2 14.91 -33.04 25.05
N ASN A 3 15.00 -33.56 23.83
CA ASN A 3 15.74 -32.93 22.74
C ASN A 3 14.91 -31.78 22.18
N VAL A 4 15.27 -30.54 22.54
CA VAL A 4 14.69 -29.34 21.97
C VAL A 4 15.37 -29.07 20.63
N ILE A 5 14.61 -29.18 19.54
CA ILE A 5 15.10 -28.85 18.20
C ILE A 5 14.80 -27.35 17.97
N PRO A 6 15.82 -26.49 17.84
CA PRO A 6 15.59 -25.06 17.59
C PRO A 6 15.01 -24.86 16.19
N PHE A 7 13.94 -24.09 16.11
CA PHE A 7 13.35 -23.71 14.84
C PHE A 7 14.31 -22.73 14.13
N PRO A 8 14.69 -22.98 12.86
CA PRO A 8 15.58 -22.07 12.16
C PRO A 8 14.89 -20.72 11.98
N ALA A 9 15.49 -19.67 12.56
CA ALA A 9 15.03 -18.31 12.38
C ALA A 9 15.11 -17.96 10.89
N ARG A 10 13.97 -17.57 10.31
CA ARG A 10 13.92 -17.12 8.93
C ARG A 10 14.67 -15.79 8.86
N VAL A 11 15.84 -15.79 8.23
CA VAL A 11 16.58 -14.55 7.96
C VAL A 11 15.64 -13.65 7.15
N ALA A 12 15.28 -12.50 7.71
CA ALA A 12 14.50 -11.52 6.99
C ALA A 12 15.28 -11.17 5.72
N ALA A 13 14.67 -11.41 4.55
CA ALA A 13 15.25 -10.93 3.32
C ALA A 13 15.40 -9.41 3.43
N PRO A 14 16.53 -8.83 2.98
CA PRO A 14 16.64 -7.38 2.91
C PRO A 14 15.45 -6.87 2.10
N GLU A 15 14.74 -5.89 2.65
CA GLU A 15 13.66 -5.25 1.91
C GLU A 15 14.25 -4.75 0.58
N PRO A 16 13.60 -5.04 -0.55
CA PRO A 16 14.09 -4.56 -1.83
C PRO A 16 14.20 -3.04 -1.75
N GLU A 17 15.36 -2.48 -2.10
CA GLU A 17 15.48 -1.06 -2.37
C GLU A 17 14.52 -0.75 -3.52
N LEU A 18 13.37 -0.17 -3.17
CA LEU A 18 12.39 0.29 -4.13
C LEU A 18 13.04 1.48 -4.84
N ASP A 19 13.32 1.33 -6.14
CA ASP A 19 13.88 2.40 -7.00
C ASP A 19 12.84 3.50 -7.33
N ILE A 20 11.81 3.62 -6.48
CA ILE A 20 10.74 4.60 -6.59
C ILE A 20 10.57 5.30 -5.25
N ASP A 21 10.62 6.62 -5.29
CA ASP A 21 10.30 7.46 -4.14
C ASP A 21 8.86 7.18 -3.67
N LEU A 22 8.69 7.05 -2.35
CA LEU A 22 7.42 6.67 -1.75
C LEU A 22 6.30 7.66 -2.11
N PHE A 23 6.59 8.97 -2.16
CA PHE A 23 5.60 9.97 -2.53
C PHE A 23 5.16 9.79 -3.99
N THR A 24 6.11 9.53 -4.88
CA THR A 24 5.85 9.21 -6.28
C THR A 24 4.99 7.96 -6.44
N ALA A 25 5.28 6.90 -5.67
CA ALA A 25 4.50 5.66 -5.71
C ALA A 25 3.04 5.89 -5.26
N VAL A 26 2.82 6.68 -4.21
CA VAL A 26 1.48 6.99 -3.71
C VAL A 26 0.70 7.89 -4.69
N ASP A 27 1.34 8.89 -5.29
CA ASP A 27 0.69 9.74 -6.31
C ASP A 27 0.25 8.92 -7.53
N VAL A 28 1.06 7.94 -7.97
CA VAL A 28 0.69 6.99 -9.03
C VAL A 28 -0.51 6.13 -8.61
N ALA A 29 -0.50 5.57 -7.40
CA ALA A 29 -1.60 4.75 -6.89
C ALA A 29 -2.93 5.53 -6.81
N ILE A 30 -2.90 6.80 -6.39
CA ILE A 30 -4.08 7.67 -6.38
C ILE A 30 -4.62 7.90 -7.80
N ARG A 31 -3.73 8.09 -8.78
CA ARG A 31 -4.12 8.29 -10.18
C ARG A 31 -4.76 7.02 -10.76
N ASP A 32 -4.17 5.87 -10.51
CA ASP A 32 -4.67 4.57 -10.98
C ASP A 32 -6.04 4.24 -10.37
N LEU A 33 -6.24 4.54 -9.08
CA LEU A 33 -7.55 4.38 -8.43
C LEU A 33 -8.63 5.25 -9.07
N ARG A 34 -8.30 6.49 -9.45
CA ARG A 34 -9.26 7.37 -10.16
C ARG A 34 -9.61 6.83 -11.54
N ASP A 35 -8.62 6.31 -12.26
CA ASP A 35 -8.81 5.73 -13.60
C ASP A 35 -9.63 4.42 -13.52
N LEU A 36 -9.34 3.56 -12.55
CA LEU A 36 -10.13 2.36 -12.27
C LEU A 36 -11.57 2.71 -11.91
N ALA A 37 -11.78 3.68 -11.02
CA ALA A 37 -13.11 4.16 -10.69
C ALA A 37 -13.86 4.64 -11.95
N LEU A 38 -13.22 5.43 -12.82
CA LEU A 38 -13.85 5.88 -14.08
C LEU A 38 -14.25 4.73 -15.03
N ARG A 39 -13.52 3.61 -14.99
CA ARG A 39 -13.77 2.42 -15.81
C ARG A 39 -14.85 1.50 -15.23
N LEU A 40 -15.12 1.55 -13.93
CA LEU A 40 -16.13 0.77 -13.21
C LEU A 40 -17.56 1.29 -13.47
N ARG A 41 -17.93 1.48 -14.75
CA ARG A 41 -19.25 1.95 -15.19
C ARG A 41 -20.38 1.10 -14.57
N GLY A 42 -21.10 1.68 -13.62
CA GLY A 42 -22.31 1.08 -13.02
C GLY A 42 -22.05 0.17 -11.81
N ASP A 43 -20.81 0.04 -11.33
CA ASP A 43 -20.48 -0.68 -10.10
C ASP A 43 -20.31 0.31 -8.93
N GLU A 44 -21.43 0.58 -8.23
CA GLU A 44 -21.47 1.48 -7.09
C GLU A 44 -20.56 1.03 -5.94
N THR A 45 -20.44 -0.29 -5.72
CA THR A 45 -19.56 -0.83 -4.67
C THR A 45 -18.08 -0.62 -5.02
N GLY A 46 -17.70 -0.85 -6.28
CA GLY A 46 -16.35 -0.58 -6.75
C GLY A 46 -15.98 0.92 -6.67
N HIS A 47 -16.94 1.80 -6.94
CA HIS A 47 -16.77 3.24 -6.77
C HIS A 47 -16.56 3.65 -5.31
N GLU A 48 -17.36 3.10 -4.39
CA GLU A 48 -17.25 3.38 -2.95
C GLU A 48 -15.91 2.89 -2.39
N GLN A 49 -15.50 1.67 -2.72
CA GLN A 49 -14.20 1.12 -2.32
C GLN A 49 -13.03 1.93 -2.87
N ALA A 50 -13.10 2.36 -4.14
CA ALA A 50 -12.07 3.22 -4.72
C ALA A 50 -11.96 4.57 -4.01
N ARG A 51 -13.11 5.13 -3.59
CA ARG A 51 -13.16 6.38 -2.81
C ARG A 51 -12.53 6.20 -1.43
N GLU A 52 -12.90 5.15 -0.70
CA GLU A 52 -12.34 4.85 0.63
C GLU A 52 -10.82 4.64 0.57
N CYS A 53 -10.36 3.90 -0.45
CA CYS A 53 -8.94 3.64 -0.66
C CYS A 53 -8.18 4.95 -0.96
N LEU A 54 -8.77 5.84 -1.76
CA LEU A 54 -8.20 7.16 -2.04
C LEU A 54 -8.11 8.04 -0.79
N GLU A 55 -9.15 8.05 0.06
CA GLU A 55 -9.12 8.79 1.33
C GLU A 55 -8.02 8.27 2.27
N MET A 56 -7.87 6.94 2.39
CA MET A 56 -6.84 6.33 3.23
C MET A 56 -5.43 6.69 2.76
N LEU A 57 -5.16 6.54 1.45
CA LEU A 57 -3.84 6.85 0.87
C LEU A 57 -3.50 8.34 0.98
N SER A 58 -4.49 9.22 0.78
CA SER A 58 -4.28 10.67 0.91
C SER A 58 -3.90 11.05 2.34
N ARG A 59 -4.57 10.49 3.36
CA ARG A 59 -4.25 10.72 4.78
C ARG A 59 -2.87 10.19 5.16
N ALA A 60 -2.51 9.00 4.65
CA ALA A 60 -1.19 8.42 4.86
C ALA A 60 -0.08 9.30 4.26
N LEU A 61 -0.31 9.82 3.04
CA LEU A 61 0.60 10.72 2.36
C LEU A 61 0.79 12.03 3.12
N GLU A 62 -0.29 12.66 3.57
CA GLU A 62 -0.25 13.89 4.37
C GLU A 62 0.49 13.67 5.69
N SER A 63 0.23 12.55 6.37
CA SER A 63 0.90 12.20 7.63
C SER A 63 2.39 11.97 7.44
N ALA A 64 2.79 11.30 6.35
CA ALA A 64 4.19 11.11 5.99
C ALA A 64 4.88 12.46 5.68
N ARG A 65 4.21 13.37 4.95
CA ARG A 65 4.70 14.72 4.65
C ARG A 65 4.84 15.62 5.88
N ALA A 66 4.04 15.41 6.91
CA ALA A 66 4.10 16.19 8.16
C ALA A 66 5.19 15.71 9.13
N THR A 67 5.69 14.49 8.94
CA THR A 67 6.67 13.85 9.84
C THR A 67 8.09 13.83 9.28
N GLY A 68 8.26 13.99 7.97
CA GLY A 68 9.55 14.11 7.27
C GLY A 68 9.98 15.56 7.07
#